data_AF-A0A967CWP4-F1
#
_entry.id   AF-A0A967CWP4-F1
#
_cell.length_a   1.000
_cell.length_b   1.000
_cell.length_c   1.000
_cell.angle_alpha   90.00
_cell.angle_beta   90.00
_cell.angle_gamma   90.00
#
_symmetry.space_group_name_H-M   'P 1'
#
loop_
_entity.id
_entity.type
_entity.pdbx_description
1 polymer ?
#
loop_
_entity_poly.entity_id
_entity_poly.type
_entity_poly.pdbx_seq_one_letter_code
_entity_poly.pdbx_strand_id
1 'polypeptide(L)'
;IEDEDTGDVYLTRVACRLLDDQTCRCGQYDIRHQFVSECIVLNPDTIEQNAYWLPKTCAYKLLWDGLPLYDWHPLISGTPQSVHDAGVSVQGMTVPEFEVDEDDWENHLIEEPE
;
A
#
# COMPACT_ATOMS: atom_id res chain seq x y z
N ILE A 1 3.58 6.52 7.38
CA ILE A 1 3.48 7.63 8.37
C ILE A 1 3.72 8.95 7.65
N GLU A 2 3.14 10.03 8.15
CA GLU A 2 3.38 11.39 7.68
C GLU A 2 4.08 12.15 8.81
N ASP A 3 5.16 12.84 8.49
CA ASP A 3 5.89 13.68 9.43
C ASP A 3 5.12 14.99 9.64
N GLU A 4 4.76 15.31 10.88
CA GLU A 4 3.89 16.45 11.21
C GLU A 4 4.55 17.82 10.94
N ASP A 5 5.88 17.90 10.96
CA ASP A 5 6.62 19.14 10.78
C ASP A 5 6.86 19.47 9.30
N THR A 6 7.07 18.43 8.48
CA THR A 6 7.47 18.56 7.07
C THR A 6 6.36 18.20 6.08
N GLY A 7 5.40 17.36 6.49
CA GLY A 7 4.42 16.73 5.60
C GLY A 7 5.01 15.61 4.73
N ASP A 8 6.25 15.18 5.00
CA ASP A 8 6.87 14.10 4.25
C ASP A 8 6.21 12.75 4.60
N VAL A 9 5.91 11.97 3.57
CA VAL A 9 5.30 10.64 3.71
C VAL A 9 6.37 9.57 3.61
N TYR A 10 6.38 8.68 4.61
CA TYR A 10 7.25 7.51 4.66
C TYR A 10 6.44 6.22 4.68
N LEU A 11 6.86 5.25 3.87
CA LEU A 11 6.28 3.91 3.86
C LEU A 11 6.78 3.10 5.05
N THR A 12 5.90 2.26 5.62
CA THR A 12 6.26 1.31 6.66
C THR A 12 5.84 -0.09 6.25
N ARG A 13 6.45 -1.11 6.85
CA ARG A 13 5.97 -2.50 6.77
C ARG A 13 4.85 -2.80 7.78
N VAL A 14 4.36 -1.79 8.51
CA VAL A 14 3.21 -1.96 9.40
C VAL A 14 1.95 -2.04 8.54
N ALA A 15 1.20 -3.12 8.68
CA ALA A 15 0.05 -3.41 7.85
C ALA A 15 -1.26 -3.34 8.63
N CYS A 16 -2.32 -2.93 7.93
CA CYS A 16 -3.69 -3.00 8.41
C CYS A 16 -4.00 -4.40 8.99
N ARG A 17 -4.74 -4.44 10.10
CA ARG A 17 -5.14 -5.69 10.79
C ARG A 17 -5.89 -6.71 9.92
N LEU A 18 -6.41 -6.29 8.76
CA LEU A 18 -7.12 -7.16 7.82
C LEU A 18 -6.26 -7.63 6.65
N LEU A 19 -5.00 -7.20 6.53
CA LEU A 19 -4.09 -7.69 5.50
C LEU A 19 -3.65 -9.11 5.83
N ASP A 20 -3.82 -10.02 4.87
CA ASP A 20 -3.17 -11.33 4.90
C ASP A 20 -1.80 -11.21 4.23
N ASP A 21 -0.74 -11.32 5.03
CA ASP A 21 0.66 -11.20 4.62
C ASP A 21 1.09 -12.28 3.61
N GLN A 22 0.42 -13.44 3.58
CA GLN A 22 0.74 -14.50 2.62
C GLN A 22 0.10 -14.25 1.26
N THR A 23 -1.12 -13.72 1.23
CA THR A 23 -1.85 -13.52 -0.04
C THR A 23 -1.78 -12.08 -0.56
N CYS A 24 -1.27 -11.15 0.25
CA CYS A 24 -1.29 -9.70 0.02
C CYS A 24 -2.70 -9.17 -0.30
N ARG A 25 -3.73 -9.75 0.32
CA ARG A 25 -5.13 -9.37 0.14
C ARG A 25 -5.77 -9.02 1.46
N CYS A 26 -6.78 -8.16 1.41
CA CYS A 26 -7.64 -7.94 2.56
C CYS A 26 -8.52 -9.17 2.80
N GLY A 27 -8.44 -9.79 3.97
CA GLY A 27 -9.22 -10.97 4.33
C GLY A 27 -10.72 -10.72 4.53
N GLN A 28 -11.13 -9.45 4.67
CA GLN A 28 -12.53 -9.05 4.91
C GLN A 28 -12.97 -7.89 4.00
N TYR A 29 -12.50 -7.85 2.76
CA TYR A 29 -12.64 -6.66 1.90
C TYR A 29 -14.07 -6.13 1.79
N ASP A 30 -15.06 -6.99 1.60
CA ASP A 30 -16.47 -6.58 1.42
C ASP A 30 -17.08 -5.90 2.66
N ILE A 31 -16.58 -6.23 3.85
CA ILE A 31 -17.07 -5.73 5.13
C ILE A 31 -16.00 -4.94 5.90
N ARG A 32 -14.89 -4.57 5.25
CA ARG A 32 -13.71 -3.98 5.89
C ARG A 32 -14.01 -2.73 6.70
N HIS A 33 -14.95 -1.90 6.24
CA HIS A 33 -15.36 -0.67 6.94
C HIS A 33 -16.10 -0.93 8.26
N GLN A 34 -16.58 -2.15 8.52
CA GLN A 34 -17.11 -2.53 9.85
C GLN A 34 -15.99 -2.71 10.88
N PHE A 35 -14.74 -2.92 10.43
CA PHE A 35 -13.58 -3.15 11.28
C PHE A 35 -12.57 -2.00 11.25
N VAL A 36 -12.45 -1.32 10.10
CA VAL A 36 -11.49 -0.24 9.85
C VAL A 36 -12.23 0.87 9.11
N SER A 37 -12.81 1.82 9.86
CA SER A 37 -13.60 2.94 9.30
C SER A 37 -12.76 3.82 8.36
N GLU A 38 -11.49 3.99 8.69
CA GLU A 38 -10.53 4.82 7.94
C GLU A 38 -9.94 4.12 6.71
N CYS A 39 -10.42 2.91 6.35
CA CYS A 39 -9.92 2.20 5.19
C CYS A 39 -10.20 3.00 3.90
N ILE A 40 -9.12 3.42 3.25
CA ILE A 40 -9.16 4.28 2.07
C ILE A 40 -10.01 3.67 0.95
N VAL A 41 -10.81 4.52 0.30
CA VAL A 41 -11.58 4.16 -0.90
C VAL A 41 -10.96 4.89 -2.08
N LEU A 42 -10.37 4.13 -3.00
CA LEU A 42 -9.77 4.67 -4.20
C LEU A 42 -10.74 4.54 -5.38
N ASN A 43 -11.07 5.68 -5.99
CA ASN A 43 -11.88 5.80 -7.20
C ASN A 43 -11.47 7.11 -7.93
N PRO A 44 -11.97 7.37 -9.15
CA PRO A 44 -11.62 8.58 -9.90
C PRO A 44 -11.91 9.91 -9.17
N ASP A 45 -12.90 9.94 -8.28
CA ASP A 45 -13.30 11.15 -7.54
C ASP A 45 -12.43 11.41 -6.30
N THR A 46 -11.69 10.40 -5.83
CA THR A 46 -10.92 10.43 -4.57
C THR A 46 -9.41 10.34 -4.80
N ILE A 47 -8.95 9.89 -5.97
CA ILE A 47 -7.53 9.66 -6.24
C ILE A 47 -6.69 10.94 -6.08
N GLU A 48 -7.18 12.10 -6.51
CA GLU A 48 -6.48 13.39 -6.38
C GLU A 48 -6.13 13.71 -4.91
N GLN A 49 -7.05 13.40 -3.99
CA GLN A 49 -6.88 13.67 -2.55
C GLN A 49 -5.97 12.66 -1.86
N ASN A 50 -5.82 11.46 -2.43
CA ASN A 50 -5.16 10.33 -1.77
C ASN A 50 -3.80 9.96 -2.40
N ALA A 51 -3.53 10.40 -3.63
CA ALA A 51 -2.34 10.00 -4.38
C ALA A 51 -1.00 10.37 -3.72
N TYR A 52 -0.97 11.41 -2.89
CA TYR A 52 0.25 11.81 -2.16
C TYR A 52 0.71 10.72 -1.17
N TRP A 53 -0.22 9.93 -0.64
CA TRP A 53 0.07 8.88 0.34
C TRP A 53 0.37 7.51 -0.31
N LEU A 54 0.14 7.37 -1.61
CA LEU A 54 0.34 6.13 -2.33
C LEU A 54 1.80 5.98 -2.81
N PRO A 55 2.35 4.74 -2.81
CA PRO A 55 3.65 4.46 -3.41
C PRO A 55 3.74 4.97 -4.85
N LYS A 56 4.92 5.38 -5.28
CA LYS A 56 5.22 5.88 -6.65
C LYS A 56 4.86 4.86 -7.71
N THR A 57 4.99 3.57 -7.41
CA THR A 57 4.65 2.46 -8.31
C THR A 57 3.17 2.05 -8.26
N CYS A 58 2.36 2.71 -7.43
CA CYS A 58 0.93 2.40 -7.33
C CYS A 58 0.23 2.63 -8.67
N ALA A 59 -0.47 1.60 -9.16
CA ALA A 59 -1.15 1.66 -10.44
C ALA A 59 -2.18 2.79 -10.54
N TYR A 60 -2.94 3.04 -9.47
CA TYR A 60 -3.91 4.13 -9.45
C TYR A 60 -3.25 5.51 -9.59
N LYS A 61 -2.10 5.70 -8.93
CA LYS A 61 -1.31 6.94 -9.00
C LYS A 61 -0.70 7.12 -10.40
N LEU A 62 -0.04 6.10 -10.92
CA LEU A 62 0.55 6.14 -12.28
C LEU A 62 -0.49 6.46 -13.34
N LEU A 63 -1.64 5.78 -13.31
CA LEU A 63 -2.71 6.01 -14.28
C LEU A 63 -3.33 7.40 -14.14
N TRP A 64 -3.48 7.91 -12.92
CA TRP A 64 -3.94 9.28 -12.67
C TRP A 64 -2.98 10.33 -13.25
N ASP A 65 -1.68 10.11 -13.08
CA ASP A 65 -0.62 10.98 -13.60
C ASP A 65 -0.36 10.81 -15.11
N GLY A 66 -1.09 9.90 -15.78
CA GLY A 66 -0.91 9.60 -17.21
C GLY A 66 0.40 8.87 -17.53
N LEU A 67 1.01 8.23 -16.53
CA LEU A 67 2.23 7.45 -16.64
C LEU A 67 1.93 5.98 -17.00
N PRO A 68 2.86 5.28 -17.68
CA PRO A 68 2.69 3.87 -17.98
C PRO A 68 2.79 3.01 -16.71
N LEU A 69 2.15 1.84 -16.76
CA LEU A 69 2.37 0.78 -15.77
C LEU A 69 3.69 0.06 -16.06
N TYR A 70 4.34 -0.43 -15.02
CA TYR A 70 5.53 -1.26 -15.15
C TYR A 70 5.20 -2.63 -15.77
N ASP A 71 6.17 -3.25 -16.44
CA ASP A 71 5.99 -4.54 -17.13
C ASP A 71 5.61 -5.69 -16.18
N TRP A 72 6.02 -5.61 -14.92
CA TRP A 72 5.66 -6.58 -13.88
C TRP A 72 4.23 -6.39 -13.35
N HIS A 73 3.53 -5.31 -13.71
CA HIS A 73 2.20 -5.04 -13.19
C HIS A 73 1.18 -6.05 -13.75
N PRO A 74 0.23 -6.59 -12.96
CA PRO A 74 -0.67 -7.68 -13.40
C PRO A 74 -1.55 -7.34 -14.62
N LEU A 75 -1.88 -6.06 -14.84
CA LEU A 75 -2.61 -5.62 -16.03
C LEU A 75 -1.76 -5.68 -17.32
N ILE A 76 -0.43 -5.73 -17.19
CA ILE A 76 0.54 -5.86 -18.29
C ILE A 76 1.02 -7.31 -18.40
N SER A 77 1.48 -7.91 -17.30
CA SER A 77 2.03 -9.27 -17.24
C SER A 77 0.97 -10.38 -17.33
N GLY A 78 -0.29 -10.07 -17.01
CA GLY A 78 -1.40 -11.03 -16.96
C GLY A 78 -1.41 -11.92 -15.72
N THR A 79 -0.48 -11.74 -14.77
CA THR A 79 -0.40 -12.55 -13.55
C THR A 79 -0.02 -11.71 -12.32
N PRO A 80 -0.65 -11.93 -11.15
CA PRO A 80 -0.20 -11.31 -9.89
C PRO A 80 1.19 -11.75 -9.45
N GLN A 81 1.64 -12.94 -9.86
CA GLN A 81 2.91 -13.51 -9.42
C GLN A 81 4.11 -12.65 -9.82
N SER A 82 4.02 -11.91 -10.93
CA SER A 82 5.12 -11.06 -11.40
C SER A 82 5.47 -9.93 -10.45
N VAL A 83 4.53 -9.48 -9.60
CA VAL A 83 4.80 -8.47 -8.55
C VAL A 83 5.74 -9.04 -7.48
N HIS A 84 5.52 -10.30 -7.09
CA HIS A 84 6.37 -11.01 -6.13
C HIS A 84 7.74 -11.32 -6.76
N ASP A 85 7.75 -11.83 -8.00
CA ASP A 85 8.99 -12.18 -8.71
C ASP A 85 9.88 -10.96 -8.96
N ALA A 86 9.27 -9.78 -9.17
CA ALA A 86 9.98 -8.50 -9.32
C ALA A 86 10.50 -7.92 -7.99
N GLY A 87 10.15 -8.50 -6.83
CA GLY A 87 10.62 -8.04 -5.53
C GLY A 87 9.94 -6.76 -5.02
N VAL A 88 8.87 -6.30 -5.67
CA VAL A 88 8.12 -5.09 -5.31
C VAL A 88 6.86 -5.38 -4.47
N SER A 89 6.75 -6.61 -3.95
CA SER A 89 5.65 -7.05 -3.11
C SER A 89 5.99 -6.98 -1.63
N VAL A 90 4.97 -6.66 -0.81
CA VAL A 90 5.06 -6.71 0.65
C VAL A 90 4.82 -8.10 1.25
N GLN A 91 4.78 -9.17 0.43
CA GLN A 91 4.54 -10.53 0.91
C GLN A 91 5.64 -11.00 1.88
N GLY A 92 5.25 -11.46 3.07
CA GLY A 92 6.19 -12.03 4.04
C GLY A 92 7.03 -11.00 4.79
N MET A 93 6.80 -9.70 4.59
CA MET A 93 7.59 -8.64 5.24
C MET A 93 6.77 -7.78 6.21
N THR A 94 5.45 -7.91 6.22
CA THR A 94 4.60 -7.04 7.03
C THR A 94 4.51 -7.48 8.49
N VAL A 95 4.22 -6.51 9.36
CA VAL A 95 3.82 -6.75 10.75
C VAL A 95 2.47 -6.09 10.98
N PRO A 96 1.53 -6.73 11.67
CA PRO A 96 0.20 -6.15 11.86
C PRO A 96 0.26 -4.95 12.81
N GLU A 97 -0.53 -3.92 12.51
CA GLU A 97 -0.60 -2.66 13.27
C GLU A 97 -0.90 -2.83 14.77
N PHE A 98 -1.56 -3.91 15.17
CA PHE A 98 -1.89 -4.16 16.59
C PHE A 98 -0.76 -4.83 17.38
N GLU A 99 0.33 -5.22 16.73
CA GLU A 99 1.53 -5.77 17.38
C GLU A 99 2.65 -4.73 17.57
N VAL A 100 2.49 -3.53 17.01
CA VAL A 100 3.48 -2.44 17.06
C VAL A 100 2.81 -1.20 17.62
N ASP A 101 3.40 -0.63 18.67
CA ASP A 101 2.93 0.66 19.21
C ASP A 101 3.08 1.75 18.15
N GLU A 102 2.14 2.70 18.06
CA GLU A 102 2.18 3.77 17.06
C GLU A 102 3.45 4.61 17.18
N ASP A 103 3.93 4.83 18.41
CA ASP A 103 5.19 5.54 18.69
C ASP A 103 6.42 4.80 18.12
N ASP A 104 6.31 3.50 17.86
CA ASP A 104 7.39 2.67 17.32
C ASP A 104 7.32 2.50 15.78
N TRP A 105 6.32 3.06 15.09
CA TRP A 105 6.15 2.84 13.63
C TRP A 105 7.33 3.35 12.79
N GLU A 106 8.04 4.37 13.27
CA GLU A 106 9.27 4.89 12.65
C GLU A 106 10.44 3.88 12.65
N ASN A 107 10.41 2.86 13.51
CA ASN A 107 11.37 1.75 13.48
C ASN A 107 11.07 0.72 12.37
N HIS A 108 9.93 0.88 11.67
CA HIS A 108 9.42 -0.05 10.66
C HIS A 108 9.36 0.57 9.25
N LEU A 109 10.10 1.65 9.02
CA LEU A 109 10.23 2.27 7.70
C LEU A 109 10.76 1.29 6.65
N ILE A 110 10.27 1.41 5.43
CA ILE A 110 10.74 0.68 4.26
C ILE A 110 11.07 1.63 3.12
N GLU A 111 11.95 1.18 2.24
CA GLU A 111 12.31 1.92 1.04
C GLU A 111 11.18 1.89 0.01
N GLU A 112 11.12 2.93 -0.80
CA GLU A 112 10.21 3.00 -1.93
C GLU A 112 10.57 1.91 -2.95
N PRO A 113 9.61 1.10 -3.42
CA PRO A 113 9.88 0.14 -4.48
C PRO A 113 10.26 0.88 -5.78
N GLU A 114 11.35 0.46 -6.43
CA GLU A 114 11.85 1.02 -7.70
C GLU A 114 11.35 0.28 -8.95
#